data_AF-A0A811V2M3-F1
#
_entry.id   AF-A0A811V2M3-F1
#
_cell.length_a   1.000
_cell.length_b   1.000
_cell.length_c   1.000
_cell.angle_alpha   90.00
_cell.angle_beta   90.00
_cell.angle_gamma   90.00
#
_symmetry.space_group_name_H-M   'P 1'
#
loop_
_entity.id
_entity.type
_entity.pdbx_description
1 polymer ?
#
loop_
_entity_poly.entity_id
_entity_poly.type
_entity_poly.pdbx_seq_one_letter_code
_entity_poly.pdbx_strand_id
1 'polypeptide(L)' 'MDIPSTGAIFTLGKSHLAENTQSYFYIKNDPVKRLISGPHQSAVICVENDFEVEQEIRKNE' A
#
# COMPACT_ATOMS: atom_id res chain seq x y z
N MET A 1 -6.58 -15.21 6.33
CA MET A 1 -6.49 -13.91 5.66
C MET A 1 -5.16 -13.89 4.94
N ASP A 2 -5.17 -13.66 3.64
CA ASP A 2 -3.96 -13.63 2.81
C ASP A 2 -3.37 -12.21 2.83
N ILE A 3 -2.98 -11.76 4.03
CA ILE A 3 -2.29 -10.48 4.23
C ILE A 3 -0.78 -10.78 4.20
N PRO A 4 0.00 -10.11 3.34
CA PRO A 4 1.45 -10.30 3.28
C PRO A 4 2.12 -9.88 4.59
N SER A 5 3.36 -10.33 4.82
CA SER A 5 4.14 -9.94 6.01
C SER A 5 4.42 -8.44 6.11
N THR A 6 4.33 -7.72 4.98
CA THR A 6 4.39 -6.24 4.91
C THR A 6 3.13 -5.55 5.42
N GLY A 7 2.06 -6.31 5.71
CA GLY A 7 0.81 -5.82 6.25
C GLY A 7 -0.24 -5.43 5.22
N ALA A 8 -1.27 -4.75 5.69
CA ALA A 8 -2.39 -4.25 4.89
C ALA A 8 -2.94 -2.95 5.49
N ILE A 9 -3.64 -2.17 4.67
CA ILE A 9 -4.39 -0.99 5.07
C ILE A 9 -5.83 -1.39 5.28
N PHE A 10 -6.34 -1.13 6.48
CA PHE A 10 -7.74 -1.36 6.81
C PHE A 10 -8.53 -0.08 6.58
N THR A 11 -9.66 -0.21 5.88
CA THR A 11 -10.59 0.89 5.62
C THR A 11 -11.81 0.72 6.52
N LEU A 12 -12.13 1.76 7.28
CA LEU A 12 -13.23 1.78 8.24
C LEU A 12 -14.13 2.97 7.98
N GLY A 13 -15.42 2.84 8.33
CA GLY A 13 -16.40 3.92 8.19
C GLY A 13 -16.66 4.33 6.73
N LYS A 14 -17.01 5.60 6.52
CA LYS A 14 -17.36 6.16 5.20
C LYS A 14 -16.12 6.47 4.35
N SER A 15 -15.32 5.44 4.06
CA SER A 15 -14.07 5.54 3.28
C SER A 15 -14.30 5.67 1.77
N HIS A 16 -15.52 5.41 1.30
CA HIS A 16 -15.92 5.28 -0.10
C HIS A 16 -15.24 4.13 -0.86
N LEU A 17 -14.51 3.27 -0.16
CA LEU A 17 -13.99 2.00 -0.67
C LEU A 17 -14.90 0.84 -0.25
N ALA A 18 -15.01 -0.17 -1.10
CA ALA A 18 -15.83 -1.37 -0.85
C ALA A 18 -17.23 -1.05 -0.33
N GLU A 19 -17.91 -0.06 -0.93
CA GLU A 19 -19.25 0.40 -0.55
C GLU A 19 -19.35 0.86 0.93
N ASN A 20 -18.26 1.34 1.52
CA ASN A 20 -18.12 1.68 2.95
C ASN A 20 -18.25 0.48 3.91
N THR A 21 -18.19 -0.75 3.39
CA THR A 21 -18.02 -1.94 4.22
C THR A 21 -16.59 -1.96 4.76
N GLN A 22 -16.43 -2.33 6.03
CA GLN A 22 -15.10 -2.51 6.61
C GLN A 22 -14.31 -3.52 5.77
N SER A 23 -13.16 -3.10 5.27
CA SER A 23 -12.39 -3.88 4.31
C SER A 23 -10.89 -3.63 4.52
N TYR A 24 -10.08 -4.29 3.70
CA TYR A 24 -8.64 -4.07 3.67
C TYR A 24 -8.11 -4.24 2.25
N PHE A 25 -6.97 -3.61 1.99
CA PHE A 25 -6.18 -3.83 0.78
C PHE A 25 -4.69 -3.75 1.11
N TYR A 26 -3.85 -4.24 0.21
CA TYR A 26 -2.40 -4.08 0.27
C TYR A 26 -1.89 -3.75 -1.13
N ILE A 27 -0.71 -3.15 -1.20
CA ILE A 27 -0.06 -2.82 -2.46
C ILE A 27 1.01 -3.88 -2.70
N LYS A 28 0.89 -4.58 -3.83
CA LYS A 28 1.77 -5.70 -4.16
C LYS A 28 3.18 -5.18 -4.41
N ASN A 29 4.16 -5.77 -3.73
CA ASN A 29 5.58 -5.43 -3.86
C ASN A 29 5.89 -3.94 -3.61
N ASP A 30 5.10 -3.28 -2.77
CA ASP A 30 5.30 -1.85 -2.48
C ASP A 30 4.90 -1.53 -1.03
N PRO A 31 5.86 -1.50 -0.09
CA PRO A 31 5.56 -1.26 1.32
C PRO A 31 5.00 0.15 1.56
N VAL A 32 3.97 0.23 2.39
CA VAL A 32 3.33 1.50 2.75
C VAL A 32 4.20 2.24 3.76
N LYS A 33 4.56 3.49 3.46
CA LYS A 33 5.36 4.36 4.32
C LYS A 33 4.48 5.21 5.24
N ARG A 34 3.44 5.84 4.67
CA ARG A 34 2.58 6.79 5.37
C ARG A 34 1.14 6.77 4.86
N LEU A 35 0.23 7.19 5.74
CA LEU A 35 -1.19 7.37 5.47
C LEU A 35 -1.60 8.80 5.85
N ILE A 36 -2.48 9.40 5.05
CA ILE A 36 -3.11 10.69 5.32
C ILE A 36 -4.61 10.50 5.14
N SER A 37 -5.41 10.96 6.09
CA SER A 37 -6.86 10.93 5.98
C SER A 37 -7.44 12.29 6.31
N GLY A 38 -8.25 12.82 5.39
CA GLY A 38 -9.05 14.01 5.56
C GLY A 38 -10.55 13.67 5.59
N PRO A 39 -11.42 14.67 5.73
CA PRO A 39 -12.86 14.45 5.90
C PRO A 39 -13.54 13.73 4.72
N HIS A 40 -13.00 13.86 3.51
CA HIS A 40 -13.61 13.35 2.27
C HIS A 40 -12.64 12.59 1.37
N GLN A 41 -11.36 12.50 1.74
CA GLN A 41 -10.34 11.88 0.92
C GLN A 41 -9.23 11.30 1.80
N SER A 42 -8.56 10.27 1.30
CA SER A 42 -7.40 9.65 1.94
C SER A 42 -6.31 9.42 0.90
N ALA A 43 -5.06 9.43 1.35
CA ALA A 43 -3.90 9.17 0.52
C ALA A 43 -2.99 8.15 1.19
N VAL A 44 -2.37 7.31 0.37
CA VAL A 44 -1.37 6.31 0.77
C VAL A 44 -0.06 6.67 0.08
N ILE A 45 1.02 6.70 0.84
CA ILE A 45 2.36 6.99 0.35
C ILE A 45 3.20 5.74 0.57
N CYS A 46 3.74 5.18 -0.51
CA CYS A 46 4.61 4.01 -0.45
C CYS A 46 6.09 4.39 -0.45
N VAL A 47 6.96 3.41 -0.19
CA VAL A 47 8.40 3.56 -0.40
C VAL A 47 8.76 3.12 -1.82
N GLU A 48 9.68 3.83 -2.45
CA GLU A 48 10.32 3.27 -3.64
C GLU A 48 11.13 2.05 -3.21
N ASN A 49 10.89 0.91 -3.85
CA ASN A 49 11.67 -0.29 -3.60
C ASN A 49 12.97 -0.22 -4.40
N ASP A 50 14.05 0.21 -3.73
CA ASP A 50 15.42 0.23 -4.28
C ASP A 50 15.86 -1.14 -4.84
N PHE A 51 15.17 -2.22 -4.45
CA PHE A 51 15.45 -3.59 -4.89
C PHE A 51 15.31 -3.81 -6.41
N GLU A 52 14.37 -3.16 -7.10
CA GLU A 52 14.25 -3.32 -8.56
C GLU A 52 15.40 -2.62 -9.29
N VAL A 53 15.87 -1.49 -8.77
CA VAL A 53 17.04 -0.76 -9.28
C VAL A 53 18.30 -1.62 -9.14
N GLU A 54 18.50 -2.25 -7.98
CA GLU A 54 19.67 -3.11 -7.76
C GLU A 54 19.68 -4.37 -8.65
N GLN A 55 18.53 -4.98 -8.91
CA GLN A 55 18.42 -6.15 -9.79
C GLN A 55 18.69 -5.79 -11.26
N GLU A 56 18.25 -4.60 -11.70
CA GLU A 56 18.52 -4.12 -13.05
C GLU A 56 20.01 -3.79 -13.25
N ILE A 57 20.67 -3.23 -12.23
CA ILE A 57 22.12 -3.01 -12.25
C ILE A 57 22.87 -4.35 -12.42
N ARG A 58 22.53 -5.37 -11.62
CA ARG A 58 23.21 -6.68 -11.67
C ARG A 58 22.99 -7.46 -12.97
N LYS A 59 21.95 -7.19 -13.74
CA LYS A 59 21.73 -7.84 -15.05
C LYS A 59 22.59 -7.24 -16.16
N ASN A 60 23.07 -6.01 -15.96
CA ASN A 60 23.85 -5.26 -16.93
C ASN A 60 25.36 -5.26 -16.62
N GLU A 61 25.78 -6.00 -15.59
CA GLU A 61 27.17 -6.37 -15.28
C GLU A 61 27.45 -7.83 -15.69
#